data_AF-A0A426YN65-F1
#
_entry.id   AF-A0A426YN65-F1
#
_cell.length_a   1.000
_cell.length_b   1.000
_cell.length_c   1.000
_cell.angle_alpha   90.00
_cell.angle_beta   90.00
_cell.angle_gamma   90.00
#
_symmetry.space_group_name_H-M   'P 1'
#
loop_
_entity.id
_entity.type
_entity.pdbx_description
1 polymer ?
#
loop_
_entity_poly.entity_id
_entity_poly.type
_entity_poly.pdbx_seq_one_letter_code
_entity_poly.pdbx_strand_id
1 'polypeptide(L)'
;MNMNGSCDPYVRLQLGGRRSKTKVIKKNLNPFWDEKFSFLVGELSEELAVSVLNEDKYFNNDFLGKVKVSLLKVLDAENLSLGMAWYQLQPKNKKSKNKKRGNMPTILPCSMDVIL
;
A
#
# COMPACT_ATOMS: atom_id res chain seq x y z
N MET A 1 9.80 1.25 14.53
CA MET A 1 11.05 1.71 13.89
C MET A 1 12.11 0.73 14.31
N ASN A 2 12.65 -0.04 13.36
CA ASN A 2 13.79 -0.92 13.62
C ASN A 2 14.91 -0.10 14.27
N MET A 3 15.58 -0.65 15.30
CA MET A 3 16.54 0.10 16.15
C MET A 3 17.73 0.70 15.39
N ASN A 4 17.90 0.34 14.12
CA ASN A 4 18.96 0.79 13.22
C ASN A 4 18.48 1.83 12.18
N GLY A 5 17.25 2.35 12.28
CA GLY A 5 16.71 3.31 11.30
C GLY A 5 16.36 2.70 9.94
N SER A 6 16.41 1.37 9.81
CA SER A 6 16.06 0.66 8.58
C SER A 6 14.56 0.72 8.31
N CYS A 7 14.20 1.10 7.08
CA CYS A 7 12.87 0.87 6.55
C CYS A 7 12.89 -0.42 5.72
N ASP A 8 12.09 -1.39 6.16
CA ASP A 8 11.77 -2.64 5.51
C ASP A 8 10.30 -2.59 5.01
N PRO A 9 9.97 -1.74 4.01
CA PRO A 9 8.60 -1.53 3.60
C PRO A 9 8.01 -2.72 2.83
N TYR A 10 6.70 -2.89 3.01
CA TYR A 10 5.85 -3.76 2.21
C TYR A 10 4.46 -3.13 2.04
N VAL A 11 3.75 -3.60 1.02
CA VAL A 11 2.38 -3.17 0.76
C VAL A 11 1.42 -4.29 1.14
N ARG A 12 0.33 -3.90 1.80
CA ARG A 12 -0.80 -4.78 2.13
C ARG A 12 -2.01 -4.34 1.34
N LEU A 13 -2.57 -5.27 0.58
CA LEU A 13 -3.82 -5.11 -0.15
C LEU A 13 -4.94 -5.83 0.60
N GLN A 14 -6.10 -5.19 0.70
CA GLN A 14 -7.28 -5.78 1.32
C GLN A 14 -8.53 -5.41 0.52
N LEU A 15 -9.31 -6.42 0.13
CA LEU A 15 -10.61 -6.27 -0.52
C LEU A 15 -11.64 -7.11 0.25
N GLY A 16 -12.60 -6.44 0.89
CA GLY A 16 -13.52 -7.09 1.82
C GLY A 16 -12.78 -7.89 2.90
N GLY A 17 -13.09 -9.19 2.98
CA GLY A 17 -12.44 -10.16 3.87
C GLY A 17 -11.07 -10.67 3.38
N ARG A 18 -10.69 -10.41 2.13
CA ARG A 18 -9.48 -10.97 1.48
C ARG A 18 -8.28 -10.06 1.70
N ARG A 19 -7.11 -10.63 1.98
CA ARG A 19 -5.87 -9.88 2.24
C ARG A 19 -4.68 -10.53 1.54
N SER A 20 -3.86 -9.70 0.92
CA SER A 20 -2.57 -10.07 0.33
C SER A 20 -1.50 -9.07 0.74
N LYS A 21 -0.22 -9.46 0.68
CA LYS A 21 0.90 -8.54 0.90
C LYS A 21 2.03 -8.84 -0.06
N THR A 22 2.81 -7.81 -0.38
CA THR A 22 4.07 -7.97 -1.11
C THR A 22 5.13 -8.60 -0.22
N LYS A 23 6.24 -8.96 -0.85
CA LYS A 23 7.51 -9.17 -0.17
C LYS A 23 7.94 -7.89 0.54
N VAL A 24 8.70 -8.11 1.61
CA VAL A 24 9.36 -7.04 2.36
C VAL A 24 10.69 -6.74 1.70
N ILE A 25 10.89 -5.49 1.28
CA ILE A 25 12.17 -5.05 0.72
C ILE A 25 12.96 -4.43 1.86
N LYS A 26 14.01 -5.11 2.31
CA LYS A 26 14.80 -4.69 3.48
C LYS A 26 15.65 -3.46 3.17
N LYS A 27 15.80 -2.55 4.15
CA LYS A 27 16.71 -1.39 4.11
C LYS A 27 16.53 -0.50 2.87
N ASN A 28 15.30 -0.30 2.40
CA ASN A 28 15.03 0.50 1.21
C ASN A 28 13.92 1.55 1.45
N LEU A 29 14.25 2.82 1.18
CA LEU A 29 13.31 3.95 1.30
C LEU A 29 12.47 4.19 0.04
N ASN A 30 12.88 3.61 -1.10
CA ASN A 30 12.20 3.68 -2.39
C ASN A 30 11.99 2.26 -2.94
N PRO A 31 11.17 1.43 -2.28
CA PRO A 31 10.91 0.06 -2.70
C PRO A 31 10.22 0.02 -4.07
N PHE A 32 10.63 -0.93 -4.90
CA PHE A 32 9.94 -1.33 -6.12
C PHE A 32 9.62 -2.82 -6.01
N TRP A 33 8.33 -3.15 -5.85
CA TRP A 33 7.91 -4.53 -5.58
C TRP A 33 7.68 -5.34 -6.85
N ASP A 34 7.14 -4.72 -7.91
CA ASP A 34 6.80 -5.38 -9.18
C ASP A 34 5.99 -6.67 -9.00
N GLU A 35 5.01 -6.63 -8.10
CA GLU A 35 4.16 -7.77 -7.76
C GLU A 35 2.73 -7.53 -8.27
N LYS A 36 2.14 -8.58 -8.85
CA LYS A 36 0.77 -8.57 -9.36
C LYS A 36 -0.15 -9.32 -8.40
N PHE A 37 -1.36 -8.79 -8.24
CA PHE A 37 -2.38 -9.40 -7.39
C PHE A 37 -3.70 -9.47 -8.14
N SER A 38 -4.35 -10.63 -8.01
CA SER A 38 -5.72 -10.84 -8.48
C SER A 38 -6.62 -11.07 -7.29
N PHE A 39 -7.78 -10.43 -7.30
CA PHE A 39 -8.80 -10.60 -6.28
C PHE A 39 -10.09 -11.01 -6.95
N LEU A 40 -10.73 -12.05 -6.43
CA LEU A 40 -12.14 -12.23 -6.68
C LEU A 40 -12.86 -11.02 -6.07
N VAL A 41 -13.85 -10.49 -6.77
CA VAL A 41 -14.75 -9.43 -6.27
C VAL A 41 -15.99 -10.08 -5.69
N GLY A 42 -16.35 -9.74 -4.46
CA GLY A 42 -17.59 -10.20 -3.85
C GLY A 42 -18.76 -9.26 -4.19
N GLU A 43 -18.59 -7.98 -3.83
CA GLU A 43 -19.59 -6.95 -4.03
C GLU A 43 -18.94 -5.68 -4.60
N LEU A 44 -19.60 -4.99 -5.53
CA LEU A 44 -19.07 -3.77 -6.15
C LEU A 44 -18.98 -2.58 -5.18
N SER A 45 -19.64 -2.68 -4.03
CA SER A 45 -19.55 -1.72 -2.93
C SER A 45 -18.20 -1.80 -2.21
N GLU A 46 -17.47 -2.91 -2.36
CA GLU A 46 -16.19 -3.12 -1.72
C GLU A 46 -15.15 -2.09 -2.21
N GLU A 47 -14.23 -1.72 -1.32
CA GLU A 47 -13.10 -0.87 -1.66
C GLU A 47 -11.81 -1.64 -1.49
N LEU A 48 -10.93 -1.55 -2.49
CA LEU A 48 -9.57 -2.02 -2.36
C LEU A 48 -8.78 -1.07 -1.47
N ALA A 49 -8.41 -1.55 -0.30
CA ALA A 49 -7.55 -0.88 0.64
C ALA A 49 -6.08 -1.26 0.39
N VAL A 50 -5.27 -0.31 -0.10
CA VAL A 50 -3.83 -0.48 -0.29
C VAL A 50 -3.11 0.29 0.81
N SER A 51 -2.38 -0.41 1.68
CA SER A 51 -1.66 0.18 2.82
C SER A 51 -0.18 -0.10 2.72
N VAL A 52 0.66 0.89 2.99
CA VAL A 52 2.11 0.71 3.10
C VAL A 52 2.48 0.65 4.57
N LEU A 53 3.25 -0.37 4.93
CA LEU A 53 3.74 -0.60 6.27
C LEU A 53 5.25 -0.83 6.22
N ASN A 54 5.93 -0.42 7.27
CA ASN A 54 7.32 -0.76 7.53
C ASN A 54 7.34 -1.95 8.49
N GLU A 55 7.90 -3.08 8.05
CA GLU A 55 8.04 -4.26 8.90
C GLU A 55 9.02 -3.97 10.04
N ASP A 56 8.58 -4.24 11.26
CA ASP A 56 9.42 -4.17 12.44
C ASP A 56 9.52 -5.58 13.03
N LYS A 57 10.73 -6.12 13.11
CA LYS A 57 10.92 -7.51 13.56
C LYS A 57 10.68 -7.70 15.05
N TYR A 58 10.78 -6.63 15.83
CA TYR A 58 10.75 -6.68 17.29
C TYR A 58 9.50 -6.01 17.86
N PHE A 59 8.89 -5.09 17.11
CA PHE A 59 7.69 -4.36 17.51
C PHE A 59 6.56 -4.49 16.49
N ASN A 60 5.49 -3.71 16.68
CA ASN A 60 4.41 -3.63 15.70
C ASN A 60 4.88 -2.93 14.41
N ASN A 61 4.43 -3.45 13.27
CA ASN A 61 4.67 -2.84 11.97
C ASN A 61 4.19 -1.38 11.94
N ASP A 62 5.07 -0.49 11.49
CA ASP A 62 4.82 0.94 11.43
C ASP A 62 3.95 1.25 10.20
N PHE A 63 2.72 1.70 10.42
CA PHE A 63 1.85 2.14 9.33
C PHE A 63 2.35 3.46 8.73
N LEU A 64 2.61 3.45 7.43
CA LEU A 64 3.14 4.60 6.69
C LEU A 64 2.04 5.37 5.97
N GLY A 65 1.02 4.68 5.46
CA GLY A 65 -0.12 5.32 4.82
C GLY A 65 -1.05 4.32 4.14
N LYS A 66 -2.23 4.80 3.72
CA LYS A 66 -3.22 3.99 2.99
C LYS A 66 -3.91 4.81 1.91
N VAL A 67 -4.25 4.15 0.82
CA VAL A 67 -5.23 4.61 -0.16
C VAL A 67 -6.38 3.61 -0.23
N LYS A 68 -7.57 4.10 -0.55
CA LYS A 68 -8.75 3.31 -0.85
C LYS A 68 -9.11 3.56 -2.30
N VAL A 69 -9.35 2.49 -3.03
CA VAL A 69 -9.74 2.55 -4.44
C VAL A 69 -11.06 1.82 -4.61
N SER A 70 -12.05 2.54 -5.12
CA SER A 70 -13.38 1.98 -5.40
C SER A 70 -13.30 1.07 -6.63
N LEU A 71 -13.91 -0.11 -6.55
CA LEU A 71 -13.90 -1.07 -7.67
C LEU A 71 -14.58 -0.51 -8.93
N LEU A 72 -15.55 0.38 -8.77
CA LEU A 72 -16.19 1.09 -9.89
C LEU A 72 -15.18 1.79 -10.80
N LYS A 73 -14.11 2.36 -10.24
CA LYS A 73 -13.06 3.02 -11.04
C LYS A 73 -12.21 2.02 -11.83
N VAL A 74 -12.12 0.79 -11.36
CA VAL A 74 -11.35 -0.28 -12.00
C VAL A 74 -12.17 -0.91 -13.12
N LEU A 75 -13.48 -1.07 -12.91
CA LEU A 75 -14.40 -1.56 -13.92
C LEU A 75 -14.55 -0.60 -15.11
N ASP A 76 -14.44 0.70 -14.87
CA ASP A 76 -14.46 1.72 -15.91
C ASP A 76 -13.15 1.77 -16.72
N ALA A 77 -12.09 1.12 -16.24
CA ALA A 77 -10.83 1.01 -16.98
C ALA A 77 -10.95 -0.07 -18.07
N GLU A 78 -10.46 0.25 -19.27
CA GLU A 78 -10.58 -0.60 -20.48
C GLU A 78 -10.11 -2.05 -20.28
N ASN A 79 -9.15 -2.29 -19.38
CA ASN A 79 -8.56 -3.60 -19.10
C ASN A 79 -8.90 -4.16 -17.71
N LEU A 80 -9.92 -3.62 -17.02
CA LEU A 80 -10.29 -4.03 -15.66
C LEU A 80 -9.11 -4.00 -14.68
N SER A 81 -8.18 -3.09 -14.92
CA SER A 81 -6.94 -2.96 -14.16
C SER A 81 -6.65 -1.51 -13.81
N LEU A 82 -6.11 -1.30 -12.61
CA LEU A 82 -5.69 0.02 -12.17
C LEU A 82 -4.40 0.51 -12.85
N GLY A 83 -3.67 -0.38 -13.53
CA GLY A 83 -2.41 -0.08 -14.19
C GLY A 83 -1.37 0.62 -13.29
N MET A 84 -0.36 1.21 -13.91
CA MET A 84 0.62 2.04 -13.21
C MET A 84 0.04 3.42 -12.95
N ALA A 85 -0.29 3.71 -11.70
CA ALA A 85 -0.76 5.02 -11.27
C ALA A 85 -0.13 5.45 -9.95
N TRP A 86 0.08 6.77 -9.80
CA TRP A 86 0.59 7.37 -8.57
C TRP A 86 -0.56 7.68 -7.61
N TYR A 87 -0.51 7.08 -6.42
CA TYR A 87 -1.51 7.31 -5.38
C TYR A 87 -0.93 8.08 -4.20
N GLN A 88 -1.60 9.15 -3.80
CA GLN A 88 -1.25 9.88 -2.59
C GLN A 88 -1.77 9.13 -1.36
N LEU A 89 -0.86 8.76 -0.46
CA LEU A 89 -1.21 8.04 0.76
C LEU A 89 -1.86 8.96 1.79
N GLN A 90 -2.92 8.47 2.41
CA GLN A 90 -3.56 9.12 3.54
C GLN A 90 -2.95 8.64 4.86
N PRO A 91 -2.56 9.55 5.78
CA PRO A 91 -2.01 9.20 7.08
C PRO A 91 -3.08 8.65 8.02
N LYS A 92 -2.66 7.90 9.05
CA LYS A 92 -3.57 7.26 10.03
C LYS A 92 -4.39 8.26 10.86
N ASN A 93 -3.91 9.50 11.04
CA ASN A 93 -4.57 10.57 11.81
C ASN A 93 -4.05 11.97 11.41
N LYS A 94 -4.89 13.01 11.50
CA LYS A 94 -4.50 14.43 11.24
C LYS A 94 -3.30 14.90 12.09
N LYS A 95 -3.13 14.35 13.30
CA LYS A 95 -2.02 14.67 14.24
C LYS A 95 -0.66 14.01 13.88
N SER A 96 -0.62 13.04 12.95
CA SER A 96 0.64 12.40 12.55
C SER A 96 1.53 13.27 11.65
N LYS A 97 1.06 14.45 11.22
CA LYS A 97 1.81 15.41 10.40
C LYS A 97 3.15 15.85 11.02
N ASN A 98 3.30 15.81 12.34
CA ASN A 98 4.49 16.35 13.03
C ASN A 98 5.57 15.32 13.39
N LYS A 99 5.37 14.02 13.13
CA LYS A 99 6.47 13.07 13.32
C LYS A 99 7.32 13.12 12.06
N LYS A 100 8.39 13.92 12.08
CA LYS A 100 9.48 13.92 11.08
C LYS A 100 10.11 12.52 11.04
N ARG A 101 9.42 11.59 10.37
CA ARG A 101 9.90 10.24 10.07
C ARG A 101 10.68 10.42 8.78
N GLY A 102 11.98 10.08 8.81
CA GLY A 102 12.95 10.42 7.76
C GLY A 102 12.39 10.26 6.35
N ASN A 103 12.70 11.24 5.49
CA ASN A 103 12.23 11.54 4.13
C ASN A 103 11.68 10.37 3.29
N MET A 104 10.65 9.68 3.76
CA MET A 104 9.94 8.70 2.95
C MET A 104 8.98 9.47 2.05
N PRO A 105 9.04 9.28 0.73
CA PRO A 105 8.15 9.96 -0.20
C PRO A 105 6.69 9.74 0.23
N THR A 106 5.94 10.85 0.38
CA THR A 106 4.47 10.78 0.62
C THR A 106 3.73 10.22 -0.61
N ILE A 107 4.44 10.17 -1.73
CA ILE A 107 4.05 9.65 -3.02
C ILE A 107 4.91 8.42 -3.27
N LEU A 108 4.36 7.22 -3.16
CA LEU A 108 5.09 5.98 -3.48
C LEU A 108 4.74 5.52 -4.89
N PRO A 109 5.75 5.08 -5.69
CA PRO A 109 5.49 4.34 -6.91
C PRO A 109 4.99 2.96 -6.51
N CYS A 110 3.68 2.84 -6.28
CA CYS A 110 3.06 1.53 -6.21
C CYS A 110 2.83 1.09 -7.66
N SER A 111 3.87 0.56 -8.31
CA SER A 111 3.64 -0.27 -9.49
C SER A 111 2.94 -1.53 -8.99
N MET A 112 1.61 -1.54 -9.10
CA MET A 112 0.78 -2.66 -8.73
C MET A 112 -0.30 -2.79 -9.78
N ASP A 113 -0.12 -3.79 -10.64
CA ASP A 113 -1.20 -4.25 -11.49
C ASP A 113 -2.17 -5.00 -10.58
N VAL A 114 -3.20 -4.29 -10.12
CA VAL A 114 -4.40 -4.90 -9.57
C VAL A 114 -5.24 -5.31 -10.78
N ILE A 115 -5.42 -6.62 -10.95
CA ILE A 115 -6.31 -7.18 -11.96
C ILE A 115 -7.54 -7.69 -11.21
N LEU A 116 -8.71 -7.15 -11.54
CA LEU A 116 -9.99 -7.64 -11.01
C LEU A 116 -10.58 -8.71 -11.93
#